data_AF-I3YPR5-F1
#
_entry.id   AF-I3YPR5-F1
#
_cell.length_a   1.000
_cell.length_b   1.000
_cell.length_c   1.000
_cell.angle_alpha   90.00
_cell.angle_beta   90.00
_cell.angle_gamma   90.00
#
_symmetry.space_group_name_H-M   'P 1'
#
loop_
_entity.id
_entity.type
_entity.pdbx_description
1 polymer ?
#
loop_
_entity_poly.entity_id
_entity_poly.type
_entity_poly.pdbx_seq_one_letter_code
_entity_poly.pdbx_strand_id
1 'polypeptide(L)'
;MANVTLKAKLVLRNDTESNWIKANPVLIKGEMGYCTDKQYLKIGDGTKVFTMLPKNTLGKVILFDDPPTDEDAKKWEPGTIFMHIMTTPPTLYMVTWSDDLERVLQQIVTVESFDALGVMQQDKYAKSAGAGPDTGYVDKALMADKLKTARTIALTGGVGGSASFDGSGNISIATTLSITENDVPSLPLYKIRDAGTAASRNVGTTAGQVPILDASGKLNTSVLPQLAIVDVVEAASDAEMLAKTVQKGDICLRSDAPAGAFILAGNDPKELANWKRIPVPANAVLSVNGKVGVITLTTDDIAEGSRLYFTPARLTSYLQDANNTFIMDGGNA
;
A
#
# COMPACT_ATOMS: atom_id res chain seq x y z
N MET A 1 -44.65 54.39 -69.39
CA MET A 1 -44.13 53.46 -70.42
C MET A 1 -44.73 52.10 -70.14
N ALA A 2 -45.51 51.55 -71.07
CA ALA A 2 -46.07 50.21 -70.95
C ALA A 2 -44.98 49.18 -71.30
N ASN A 3 -44.84 48.13 -70.48
CA ASN A 3 -43.93 47.03 -70.77
C ASN A 3 -44.48 46.24 -71.96
N VAL A 4 -43.70 46.18 -73.05
CA VAL A 4 -43.99 45.30 -74.19
C VAL A 4 -43.21 44.01 -73.98
N THR A 5 -43.92 42.88 -73.85
CA THR A 5 -43.28 41.57 -73.84
C THR A 5 -42.98 41.13 -75.26
N LEU A 6 -41.70 41.12 -75.66
CA LEU A 6 -41.28 40.48 -76.89
C LEU A 6 -41.21 38.96 -76.70
N LYS A 7 -41.96 38.20 -77.51
CA LYS A 7 -41.77 36.75 -77.64
C LYS A 7 -40.81 36.49 -78.80
N ALA A 8 -39.50 36.46 -78.51
CA ALA A 8 -38.50 36.11 -79.51
C ALA A 8 -38.31 34.58 -79.57
N LYS A 9 -38.32 34.00 -80.78
CA LYS A 9 -37.80 32.65 -81.06
C LYS A 9 -36.43 32.83 -81.72
N LEU A 10 -35.37 32.49 -81.01
CA LEU A 10 -34.02 32.49 -81.58
C LEU A 10 -33.79 31.17 -82.32
N VAL A 11 -33.47 31.24 -83.62
CA VAL A 11 -33.03 30.10 -84.42
C VAL A 11 -31.56 30.29 -84.74
N LEU A 12 -30.72 29.34 -84.34
CA LEU A 12 -29.30 29.35 -84.66
C LEU A 12 -29.10 28.92 -86.10
N ARG A 13 -28.05 29.44 -86.74
CA ARG A 13 -27.63 28.94 -88.06
C ARG A 13 -27.28 27.46 -87.92
N ASN A 14 -27.92 26.62 -88.71
CA ASN A 14 -27.78 25.18 -88.59
C ASN A 14 -27.76 24.51 -89.96
N ASP A 15 -26.99 23.43 -90.06
CA ASP A 15 -26.85 22.61 -91.27
C ASP A 15 -26.19 21.27 -90.94
N THR A 16 -26.14 20.36 -91.91
CA THR A 16 -25.38 19.10 -91.84
C THR A 16 -23.86 19.33 -91.92
N GLU A 17 -23.06 18.41 -91.39
CA GLU A 17 -21.59 18.51 -91.40
C GLU A 17 -21.04 18.65 -92.83
N SER A 18 -21.59 17.92 -93.80
CA SER A 18 -21.16 17.98 -95.19
C SER A 18 -21.37 19.38 -95.78
N ASN A 19 -22.52 20.00 -95.53
CA ASN A 19 -22.82 21.34 -96.01
C ASN A 19 -21.97 22.41 -95.31
N TRP A 20 -21.75 22.28 -94.00
CA TRP A 20 -20.86 23.18 -93.27
C TRP A 20 -19.41 23.11 -93.76
N ILE A 21 -18.89 21.90 -94.03
CA ILE A 21 -17.53 21.73 -94.58
C ILE A 21 -17.43 22.28 -96.00
N LYS A 22 -18.47 22.10 -96.82
CA LYS A 22 -18.50 22.59 -98.20
C LYS A 22 -18.56 24.12 -98.27
N ALA A 23 -19.41 24.74 -97.45
CA ALA A 23 -19.52 26.19 -97.39
C ALA A 23 -18.34 26.84 -96.65
N ASN A 24 -17.80 26.14 -95.65
CA ASN A 24 -16.72 26.54 -94.75
C ASN A 24 -16.68 28.04 -94.37
N PRO A 25 -17.81 28.62 -93.91
CA PRO A 25 -17.89 30.05 -93.69
C PRO A 25 -17.06 30.50 -92.48
N VAL A 26 -16.64 31.76 -92.48
CA VAL A 26 -16.16 32.44 -91.25
C VAL A 26 -17.39 32.91 -90.48
N LEU A 27 -17.63 32.34 -89.30
CA LEU A 27 -18.69 32.80 -88.41
C LEU A 27 -18.22 34.04 -87.64
N ILE A 28 -19.09 35.04 -87.48
CA ILE A 28 -18.71 36.26 -86.73
C ILE A 28 -18.44 35.92 -85.26
N LYS A 29 -17.68 36.78 -84.57
CA LYS A 29 -17.34 36.56 -83.16
C LYS A 29 -18.61 36.39 -82.32
N GLY A 30 -18.76 35.23 -81.68
CA GLY A 30 -19.93 34.87 -80.85
C GLY A 30 -21.11 34.26 -81.61
N GLU A 31 -21.09 34.17 -82.94
CA GLU A 31 -22.13 33.47 -83.70
C GLU A 31 -22.02 31.95 -83.48
N MET A 32 -23.14 31.31 -83.15
CA MET A 32 -23.22 29.87 -82.95
C MET A 32 -23.71 29.19 -84.23
N GLY A 33 -22.89 28.29 -84.77
CA GLY A 33 -23.28 27.36 -85.84
C GLY A 33 -23.58 25.98 -85.26
N TYR A 34 -24.76 25.44 -85.53
CA TYR A 34 -25.18 24.10 -85.09
C TYR A 34 -25.07 23.08 -86.22
N CYS A 35 -24.37 21.99 -85.95
CA CYS A 35 -24.29 20.84 -86.84
C CYS A 35 -25.39 19.84 -86.50
N THR A 36 -26.39 19.72 -87.37
CA THR A 36 -27.65 19.02 -87.05
C THR A 36 -27.50 17.50 -86.99
N ASP A 37 -26.61 16.91 -87.78
CA ASP A 37 -26.43 15.45 -87.92
C ASP A 37 -25.32 14.89 -87.01
N LYS A 38 -24.34 15.71 -86.61
CA LYS A 38 -23.29 15.33 -85.65
C LYS A 38 -23.49 15.93 -84.26
N GLN A 39 -24.51 16.76 -84.07
CA GLN A 39 -24.94 17.31 -82.79
C GLN A 39 -23.81 18.02 -82.02
N TYR A 40 -23.09 18.90 -82.71
CA TYR A 40 -22.11 19.81 -82.11
C TYR A 40 -22.39 21.26 -82.48
N LEU A 41 -21.93 22.18 -81.64
CA LEU A 41 -21.93 23.61 -81.89
C LEU A 41 -20.51 24.06 -82.21
N LYS A 42 -20.36 25.10 -83.02
CA LYS A 42 -19.12 25.87 -83.13
C LYS A 42 -19.44 27.34 -82.90
N ILE A 43 -18.55 28.05 -82.20
CA ILE A 43 -18.71 29.48 -81.94
C ILE A 43 -17.66 30.21 -82.77
N GLY A 44 -18.11 31.17 -83.60
CA GLY A 44 -17.23 32.00 -84.39
C GLY A 44 -16.29 32.84 -83.52
N ASP A 45 -15.03 32.94 -83.94
CA ASP A 45 -14.07 33.90 -83.39
C ASP A 45 -13.93 35.15 -84.30
N GLY A 46 -14.65 35.19 -85.42
CA GLY A 46 -14.63 36.26 -86.42
C GLY A 46 -13.47 36.20 -87.41
N THR A 47 -12.59 35.19 -87.33
CA THR A 47 -11.40 35.08 -88.21
C THR A 47 -11.23 33.69 -88.82
N LYS A 48 -11.45 32.61 -88.07
CA LYS A 48 -11.31 31.23 -88.55
C LYS A 48 -12.54 30.78 -89.32
N VAL A 49 -12.29 30.03 -90.40
CA VAL A 49 -13.33 29.30 -91.13
C VAL A 49 -13.90 28.17 -90.28
N PHE A 50 -15.15 27.76 -90.55
CA PHE A 50 -15.89 26.79 -89.75
C PHE A 50 -15.12 25.50 -89.44
N THR A 51 -14.33 24.97 -90.39
CA THR A 51 -13.54 23.74 -90.19
C THR A 51 -12.42 23.91 -89.16
N MET A 52 -11.91 25.13 -88.96
CA MET A 52 -10.84 25.45 -88.01
C MET A 52 -11.36 25.87 -86.62
N LEU A 53 -12.65 26.13 -86.48
CA LEU A 53 -13.26 26.41 -85.18
C LEU A 53 -13.38 25.12 -84.34
N PRO A 54 -13.22 25.18 -83.01
CA PRO A 54 -13.36 24.01 -82.15
C PRO A 54 -14.81 23.50 -82.15
N LYS A 55 -14.98 22.17 -82.13
CA LYS A 55 -16.29 21.53 -81.95
C LYS A 55 -16.65 21.57 -80.46
N ASN A 56 -17.86 21.96 -80.16
CA ASN A 56 -18.47 21.84 -78.84
C ASN A 56 -19.55 20.75 -78.94
N THR A 57 -19.15 19.51 -78.67
CA THR A 57 -20.03 18.33 -78.74
C THR A 57 -20.84 18.18 -77.47
N LEU A 58 -22.10 17.74 -77.59
CA LEU A 58 -22.84 17.19 -76.46
C LEU A 58 -22.13 15.88 -76.04
N GLY A 59 -21.74 15.77 -74.76
CA GLY A 59 -20.77 14.76 -74.28
C GLY A 59 -21.04 13.32 -74.76
N LYS A 60 -19.96 12.60 -75.09
CA LYS A 60 -19.97 11.18 -75.44
C LYS A 60 -19.46 10.34 -74.27
N VAL A 61 -20.11 9.20 -74.01
CA VAL A 61 -19.58 8.13 -73.13
C VAL A 61 -18.97 7.06 -74.01
N ILE A 62 -17.71 6.70 -73.73
CA ILE A 62 -16.98 5.65 -74.45
C ILE A 62 -16.54 4.57 -73.47
N LEU A 63 -16.72 3.31 -73.85
CA LEU A 63 -16.35 2.13 -73.06
C LEU A 63 -15.04 1.54 -73.60
N PHE A 64 -14.13 1.15 -72.70
CA PHE A 64 -12.85 0.54 -73.06
C PHE A 64 -12.48 -0.62 -72.12
N ASP A 65 -11.73 -1.57 -72.69
CA ASP A 65 -11.18 -2.73 -71.97
C ASP A 65 -9.90 -2.40 -71.21
N ASP A 66 -9.10 -1.43 -71.69
CA ASP A 66 -7.88 -0.94 -71.05
C ASP A 66 -8.08 0.50 -70.52
N PRO A 67 -7.32 0.93 -69.49
CA PRO A 67 -7.44 2.29 -68.98
C PRO A 67 -6.97 3.31 -70.04
N PRO A 68 -7.72 4.41 -70.25
CA PRO A 68 -7.30 5.46 -71.17
C PRO A 68 -5.97 6.08 -70.76
N THR A 69 -5.16 6.44 -71.75
CA THR A 69 -3.86 7.10 -71.55
C THR A 69 -3.95 8.59 -71.83
N ASP A 70 -2.93 9.36 -71.45
CA ASP A 70 -2.84 10.79 -71.79
C ASP A 70 -2.81 11.02 -73.30
N GLU A 71 -2.32 10.05 -74.09
CA GLU A 71 -2.41 10.10 -75.54
C GLU A 71 -3.85 9.95 -76.06
N ASP A 72 -4.71 9.25 -75.33
CA ASP A 72 -6.12 9.16 -75.66
C ASP A 72 -6.85 10.48 -75.38
N ALA A 73 -6.46 11.22 -74.33
CA ALA A 73 -7.03 12.55 -74.06
C ALA A 73 -6.85 13.54 -75.23
N LYS A 74 -5.74 13.43 -75.96
CA LYS A 74 -5.48 14.28 -77.14
C LYS A 74 -6.42 13.97 -78.31
N LYS A 75 -6.88 12.72 -78.43
CA LYS A 75 -7.72 12.23 -79.54
C LYS A 75 -9.20 12.63 -79.40
N TRP A 76 -9.66 12.89 -78.19
CA TRP A 76 -11.07 13.11 -77.89
C TRP A 76 -11.35 14.52 -77.39
N GLU A 77 -12.58 15.00 -77.60
CA GLU A 77 -12.96 16.36 -77.20
C GLU A 77 -13.20 16.44 -75.68
N PRO A 78 -12.91 17.59 -75.05
CA PRO A 78 -13.29 17.86 -73.67
C PRO A 78 -14.77 17.59 -73.42
N GLY A 79 -15.08 17.00 -72.26
CA GLY A 79 -16.42 16.49 -71.94
C GLY A 79 -16.68 15.06 -72.44
N THR A 80 -15.73 14.43 -73.12
CA THR A 80 -15.75 12.97 -73.35
C THR A 80 -15.51 12.24 -72.04
N ILE A 81 -16.37 11.27 -71.72
CA ILE A 81 -16.27 10.42 -70.54
C ILE A 81 -15.82 9.02 -70.99
N PHE A 82 -14.77 8.51 -70.35
CA PHE A 82 -14.29 7.14 -70.53
C PHE A 82 -14.69 6.29 -69.33
N MET A 83 -15.23 5.10 -69.58
CA MET A 83 -15.45 4.10 -68.55
C MET A 83 -14.58 2.87 -68.85
N HIS A 84 -13.68 2.57 -67.92
CA HIS A 84 -12.83 1.39 -67.97
C HIS A 84 -13.50 0.28 -67.17
N ILE A 85 -14.08 -0.68 -67.88
CA ILE A 85 -15.01 -1.68 -67.31
C ILE A 85 -14.31 -2.94 -66.79
N MET A 86 -13.01 -3.10 -67.05
CA MET A 86 -12.23 -4.28 -66.66
C MET A 86 -11.65 -4.19 -65.25
N THR A 87 -11.96 -3.12 -64.52
CA THR A 87 -11.63 -2.96 -63.10
C THR A 87 -12.84 -3.30 -62.21
N THR A 88 -12.59 -3.72 -60.98
CA THR A 88 -13.64 -3.92 -59.97
C THR A 88 -13.30 -3.09 -58.73
N PRO A 89 -13.99 -1.96 -58.52
CA PRO A 89 -15.06 -1.39 -59.35
C PRO A 89 -14.56 -0.79 -60.68
N PRO A 90 -15.44 -0.58 -61.69
CA PRO A 90 -15.07 0.11 -62.91
C PRO A 90 -14.60 1.54 -62.61
N THR A 91 -13.55 2.00 -63.29
CA THR A 91 -13.04 3.37 -63.16
C THR A 91 -13.58 4.28 -64.25
N LEU A 92 -13.78 5.56 -63.90
CA LEU A 92 -14.34 6.57 -64.79
C LEU A 92 -13.29 7.68 -64.99
N TYR A 93 -13.16 8.18 -66.23
CA TYR A 93 -12.28 9.28 -66.58
C TYR A 93 -13.03 10.30 -67.45
N MET A 94 -12.55 11.54 -67.48
CA MET A 94 -13.08 12.61 -68.32
C MET A 94 -11.95 13.38 -68.98
N VAL A 95 -12.11 13.73 -70.26
CA VAL A 95 -11.24 14.72 -70.92
C VAL A 95 -11.66 16.12 -70.47
N THR A 96 -10.71 16.89 -69.98
CA THR A 96 -10.91 18.29 -69.56
C THR A 96 -9.86 19.19 -70.19
N TRP A 97 -10.02 20.50 -70.00
CA TRP A 97 -8.97 21.48 -70.30
C TRP A 97 -8.08 21.68 -69.08
N SER A 98 -6.77 21.68 -69.27
CA SER A 98 -5.81 22.21 -68.28
C SER A 98 -5.79 23.74 -68.30
N ASP A 99 -5.13 24.34 -67.31
CA ASP A 99 -4.92 25.79 -67.23
C ASP A 99 -4.12 26.33 -68.42
N ASP A 100 -3.29 25.48 -69.04
CA ASP A 100 -2.51 25.78 -70.25
C ASP A 100 -3.28 25.53 -71.55
N LEU A 101 -4.60 25.28 -71.47
CA LEU A 101 -5.47 24.97 -72.61
C LEU A 101 -5.06 23.70 -73.37
N GLU A 102 -4.51 22.72 -72.66
CA GLU A 102 -4.26 21.39 -73.21
C GLU A 102 -5.36 20.41 -72.80
N ARG A 103 -5.56 19.36 -73.60
CA ARG A 103 -6.52 18.30 -73.29
C ARG A 103 -5.87 17.32 -72.31
N VAL A 104 -6.46 17.15 -71.14
CA VAL A 104 -5.93 16.26 -70.09
C VAL A 104 -6.98 15.25 -69.63
N LEU A 105 -6.51 14.05 -69.29
CA LEU A 105 -7.33 12.99 -68.72
C LEU A 105 -7.42 13.19 -67.21
N GLN A 106 -8.64 13.25 -66.68
CA GLN A 106 -8.88 13.28 -65.24
C GLN A 106 -9.64 12.04 -64.82
N GLN A 107 -9.10 11.28 -63.87
CA GLN A 107 -9.84 10.19 -63.25
C GLN A 107 -10.88 10.77 -62.29
N ILE A 108 -12.13 10.32 -62.42
CA ILE A 108 -13.19 10.59 -61.47
C ILE A 108 -13.07 9.55 -60.35
N VAL A 109 -12.91 10.05 -59.13
CA VAL A 109 -12.71 9.21 -57.96
C VAL A 109 -14.07 8.76 -57.40
N THR A 110 -14.29 7.45 -57.27
CA THR A 110 -15.46 6.86 -56.59
C THR A 110 -15.11 6.51 -55.16
N VAL A 111 -16.11 6.33 -54.29
CA VAL A 111 -15.89 5.90 -52.89
C VAL A 111 -15.12 4.59 -52.79
N GLU A 112 -15.34 3.70 -53.76
CA GLU A 112 -14.68 2.39 -53.87
C GLU A 112 -13.23 2.51 -54.38
N SER A 113 -12.86 3.56 -55.11
CA SER A 113 -11.47 3.80 -55.55
C SER A 113 -10.59 4.50 -54.50
N PHE A 114 -11.15 4.93 -53.37
CA PHE A 114 -10.39 5.63 -52.31
C PHE A 114 -9.35 4.71 -51.65
N ASP A 115 -9.71 3.44 -51.42
CA ASP A 115 -8.81 2.46 -50.81
C ASP A 115 -7.57 2.19 -51.70
N ALA A 116 -7.76 2.09 -53.03
CA ALA A 116 -6.68 1.90 -53.98
C ALA A 116 -5.75 3.12 -54.11
N LEU A 117 -6.29 4.32 -53.87
CA LEU A 117 -5.55 5.58 -53.91
C LEU A 117 -4.91 5.95 -52.56
N GLY A 118 -5.03 5.09 -51.53
CA GLY A 118 -4.51 5.37 -50.19
C GLY A 118 -5.21 6.53 -49.48
N VAL A 119 -6.39 6.93 -49.96
CA VAL A 119 -7.20 8.01 -49.38
C VAL A 119 -8.02 7.43 -48.24
N MET A 120 -7.84 7.94 -47.03
CA MET A 120 -8.67 7.53 -45.89
C MET A 120 -10.08 8.12 -46.00
N GLN A 121 -11.11 7.26 -45.92
CA GLN A 121 -12.52 7.64 -46.04
C GLN A 121 -13.05 8.30 -44.74
N GLN A 122 -14.04 9.19 -44.86
CA GLN A 122 -14.64 9.94 -43.73
C GLN A 122 -15.29 9.07 -42.66
N ASP A 123 -15.78 7.89 -43.01
CA ASP A 123 -16.31 6.88 -42.09
C ASP A 123 -15.21 6.15 -41.29
N LYS A 124 -13.95 6.27 -41.70
CA LYS A 124 -12.73 5.93 -40.94
C LYS A 124 -12.23 7.10 -40.09
N TYR A 125 -12.74 8.32 -40.29
CA TYR A 125 -12.53 9.44 -39.37
C TYR A 125 -13.50 9.34 -38.18
N ALA A 126 -12.91 9.47 -36.99
CA ALA A 126 -13.48 10.13 -35.81
C ALA A 126 -15.00 10.10 -35.63
N LYS A 127 -15.59 8.95 -35.28
CA LYS A 127 -16.96 8.89 -34.74
C LYS A 127 -16.97 9.01 -33.21
N SER A 128 -15.82 8.88 -32.56
CA SER A 128 -15.66 8.98 -31.10
C SER A 128 -15.25 10.39 -30.68
N ALA A 129 -15.73 10.85 -29.52
CA ALA A 129 -15.39 12.16 -28.98
C ALA A 129 -13.87 12.30 -28.76
N GLY A 130 -13.26 13.34 -29.32
CA GLY A 130 -11.82 13.66 -29.20
C GLY A 130 -10.95 13.25 -30.40
N ALA A 131 -11.50 12.53 -31.39
CA ALA A 131 -10.78 12.17 -32.61
C ALA A 131 -10.94 13.28 -33.63
N GLY A 132 -9.90 13.54 -34.42
CA GLY A 132 -9.94 14.60 -35.43
C GLY A 132 -8.57 15.16 -35.79
N PRO A 133 -8.51 16.00 -36.84
CA PRO A 133 -7.28 16.61 -37.32
C PRO A 133 -6.59 17.49 -36.27
N ASP A 134 -7.35 18.15 -35.40
CA ASP A 134 -6.81 19.04 -34.35
C ASP A 134 -6.05 18.28 -33.25
N THR A 135 -6.38 17.00 -33.05
CA THR A 135 -5.69 16.13 -32.08
C THR A 135 -4.68 15.20 -32.76
N GLY A 136 -4.68 15.12 -34.09
CA GLY A 136 -3.83 14.21 -34.86
C GLY A 136 -4.21 12.73 -34.69
N TYR A 137 -5.34 12.43 -34.05
CA TYR A 137 -5.77 11.07 -33.74
C TYR A 137 -6.97 10.63 -34.60
N VAL A 138 -6.89 9.42 -35.15
CA VAL A 138 -8.04 8.67 -35.65
C VAL A 138 -8.72 7.92 -34.49
N ASP A 139 -9.94 7.41 -34.65
CA ASP A 139 -10.68 6.70 -33.57
C ASP A 139 -9.84 5.60 -32.89
N LYS A 140 -9.12 4.81 -33.70
CA LYS A 140 -8.22 3.75 -33.22
C LYS A 140 -6.95 4.25 -32.51
N ALA A 141 -6.65 5.54 -32.60
CA ALA A 141 -5.52 6.15 -31.91
C ALA A 141 -5.92 6.77 -30.57
N LEU A 142 -7.22 6.94 -30.30
CA LEU A 142 -7.73 7.37 -28.99
C LEU A 142 -7.81 6.24 -27.96
N MET A 143 -7.97 5.00 -28.43
CA MET A 143 -8.05 3.81 -27.60
C MET A 143 -7.00 2.83 -28.07
N ALA A 144 -6.24 2.23 -27.15
CA ALA A 144 -5.36 1.13 -27.52
C ALA A 144 -6.19 -0.01 -28.14
N ASP A 145 -5.77 -0.49 -29.31
CA ASP A 145 -6.40 -1.66 -29.91
C ASP A 145 -6.29 -2.84 -28.95
N LYS A 146 -7.40 -3.56 -28.74
CA LYS A 146 -7.38 -4.83 -28.02
C LYS A 146 -6.46 -5.81 -28.74
N LEU A 147 -5.65 -6.56 -27.98
CA LEU A 147 -4.89 -7.68 -28.55
C LEU A 147 -5.88 -8.69 -29.13
N LYS A 148 -5.68 -9.07 -30.41
CA LYS A 148 -6.51 -10.09 -31.08
C LYS A 148 -6.54 -11.42 -30.32
N THR A 149 -5.43 -11.76 -29.67
CA THR A 149 -5.31 -12.88 -28.75
C THR A 149 -4.77 -12.36 -27.44
N ALA A 150 -5.53 -12.54 -26.35
CA ALA A 150 -5.09 -12.15 -25.01
C ALA A 150 -3.78 -12.88 -24.65
N ARG A 151 -2.89 -12.18 -23.95
CA ARG A 151 -1.59 -12.73 -23.53
C ARG A 151 -1.56 -12.85 -22.01
N THR A 152 -1.02 -13.96 -21.52
CA THR A 152 -0.75 -14.12 -20.10
C THR A 152 0.48 -13.31 -19.72
N ILE A 153 0.31 -12.36 -18.81
CA ILE A 153 1.39 -11.64 -18.15
C ILE A 153 1.73 -12.43 -16.89
N ALA A 154 2.94 -12.95 -16.81
CA ALA A 154 3.42 -13.73 -15.66
C ALA A 154 4.51 -12.97 -14.92
N LEU A 155 4.46 -13.00 -13.59
CA LEU A 155 5.52 -12.54 -12.71
C LEU A 155 6.55 -13.66 -12.51
N THR A 156 7.82 -13.30 -12.36
CA THR A 156 8.93 -14.23 -12.12
C THR A 156 9.75 -13.78 -10.92
N GLY A 157 10.46 -14.71 -10.28
CA GLY A 157 11.25 -14.46 -9.06
C GLY A 157 10.51 -14.83 -7.78
N GLY A 158 10.79 -14.13 -6.68
CA GLY A 158 10.26 -14.44 -5.35
C GLY A 158 8.75 -14.20 -5.16
N VAL A 159 8.08 -13.66 -6.18
CA VAL A 159 6.63 -13.43 -6.20
C VAL A 159 6.04 -14.13 -7.42
N GLY A 160 5.11 -15.04 -7.16
CA GLY A 160 4.27 -15.67 -8.18
C GLY A 160 3.02 -14.84 -8.46
N GLY A 161 2.45 -15.02 -9.65
CA GLY A 161 1.22 -14.39 -10.08
C GLY A 161 1.17 -14.29 -11.58
N SER A 162 -0.01 -14.48 -12.16
CA SER A 162 -0.23 -14.21 -13.58
C SER A 162 -1.67 -13.80 -13.85
N ALA A 163 -1.88 -13.06 -14.93
CA ALA A 163 -3.21 -12.72 -15.41
C ALA A 163 -3.22 -12.56 -16.93
N SER A 164 -4.39 -12.78 -17.53
CA SER A 164 -4.59 -12.54 -18.95
C SER A 164 -4.84 -11.06 -19.21
N PHE A 165 -4.13 -10.48 -20.18
CA PHE A 165 -4.27 -9.10 -20.62
C PHE A 165 -4.56 -9.03 -22.11
N ASP A 166 -5.58 -8.25 -22.48
CA ASP A 166 -5.94 -7.98 -23.87
C ASP A 166 -6.05 -6.49 -24.21
N GLY A 167 -5.72 -5.59 -23.28
CA GLY A 167 -5.80 -4.15 -23.50
C GLY A 167 -7.20 -3.53 -23.41
N SER A 168 -8.25 -4.30 -23.12
CA SER A 168 -9.62 -3.76 -23.00
C SER A 168 -9.87 -2.92 -21.74
N GLY A 169 -9.01 -3.05 -20.74
CA GLY A 169 -9.10 -2.32 -19.49
C GLY A 169 -7.99 -2.70 -18.53
N ASN A 170 -8.04 -2.10 -17.34
CA ASN A 170 -7.09 -2.41 -16.27
C ASN A 170 -7.31 -3.83 -15.75
N ILE A 171 -6.22 -4.51 -15.40
CA ILE A 171 -6.24 -5.82 -14.76
C ILE A 171 -5.46 -5.80 -13.45
N SER A 172 -5.81 -6.67 -12.52
CA SER A 172 -5.04 -6.92 -11.31
C SER A 172 -4.41 -8.30 -11.39
N ILE A 173 -3.12 -8.40 -11.09
CA ILE A 173 -2.44 -9.69 -10.94
C ILE A 173 -2.46 -10.05 -9.46
N ALA A 174 -3.20 -11.10 -9.10
CA ALA A 174 -3.12 -11.64 -7.74
C ALA A 174 -1.71 -12.20 -7.51
N THR A 175 -1.07 -11.74 -6.45
CA THR A 175 0.31 -12.14 -6.13
C THR A 175 0.31 -13.14 -4.98
N THR A 176 1.19 -14.13 -5.10
CA THR A 176 1.54 -15.05 -4.01
C THR A 176 3.02 -14.92 -3.76
N LEU A 177 3.42 -14.74 -2.51
CA LEU A 177 4.83 -14.80 -2.17
C LEU A 177 5.30 -16.26 -2.30
N SER A 178 6.34 -16.48 -3.10
CA SER A 178 6.88 -17.82 -3.39
C SER A 178 8.23 -18.05 -2.70
N ILE A 179 8.55 -17.28 -1.67
CA ILE A 179 9.75 -17.49 -0.85
C ILE A 179 9.45 -18.54 0.23
N THR A 180 10.37 -19.47 0.40
CA THR A 180 10.41 -20.43 1.50
C THR A 180 11.35 -19.92 2.60
N GLU A 181 11.34 -20.56 3.77
CA GLU A 181 12.28 -20.21 4.86
C GLU A 181 13.75 -20.30 4.41
N ASN A 182 14.06 -21.19 3.47
CA ASN A 182 15.41 -21.32 2.90
C ASN A 182 15.81 -20.17 1.97
N ASP A 183 14.83 -19.45 1.41
CA ASP A 183 15.08 -18.28 0.56
C ASP A 183 15.34 -17.03 1.40
N VAL A 184 15.02 -17.05 2.70
CA VAL A 184 15.43 -16.02 3.65
C VAL A 184 16.90 -16.26 3.98
N PRO A 185 17.81 -15.35 3.59
CA PRO A 185 19.24 -15.53 3.88
C PRO A 185 19.44 -15.64 5.39
N SER A 186 20.42 -16.43 5.82
CA SER A 186 20.87 -16.37 7.20
C SER A 186 21.24 -14.92 7.53
N LEU A 187 20.44 -14.28 8.39
CA LEU A 187 20.64 -12.92 8.85
C LEU A 187 21.46 -12.99 10.13
N PRO A 188 22.79 -12.80 10.07
CA PRO A 188 23.57 -12.74 11.30
C PRO A 188 23.12 -11.54 12.13
N LEU A 189 23.15 -11.67 13.45
CA LEU A 189 22.58 -10.71 14.38
C LEU A 189 23.11 -9.27 14.20
N TYR A 190 24.35 -9.11 13.71
CA TYR A 190 24.93 -7.78 13.42
C TYR A 190 24.19 -7.01 12.30
N LYS A 191 23.38 -7.68 11.48
CA LYS A 191 22.53 -7.04 10.46
C LYS A 191 21.16 -6.61 11.00
N ILE A 192 20.80 -7.02 12.23
CA ILE A 192 19.53 -6.72 12.86
C ILE A 192 19.74 -5.57 13.85
N ARG A 193 19.44 -4.33 13.42
CA ARG A 193 19.79 -3.11 14.17
C ARG A 193 19.02 -2.93 15.48
N ASP A 194 17.85 -3.52 15.59
CA ASP A 194 16.93 -3.46 16.72
C ASP A 194 17.04 -4.68 17.65
N ALA A 195 17.93 -5.62 17.35
CA ALA A 195 18.20 -6.73 18.26
C ALA A 195 18.83 -6.22 19.55
N GLY A 196 18.17 -6.46 20.69
CA GLY A 196 18.73 -6.18 22.00
C GLY A 196 19.97 -7.03 22.30
N THR A 197 20.81 -6.57 23.23
CA THR A 197 22.06 -7.28 23.61
C THR A 197 21.82 -8.70 24.10
N ALA A 198 20.67 -8.98 24.72
CA ALA A 198 20.27 -10.32 25.15
C ALA A 198 20.12 -11.32 23.98
N ALA A 199 19.71 -10.86 22.79
CA ALA A 199 19.56 -11.71 21.61
C ALA A 199 20.90 -12.29 21.11
N SER A 200 22.02 -11.72 21.54
CA SER A 200 23.38 -12.21 21.22
C SER A 200 23.85 -13.34 22.14
N ARG A 201 23.05 -13.73 23.14
CA ARG A 201 23.44 -14.66 24.20
C ARG A 201 22.56 -15.90 24.14
N ASN A 202 23.17 -17.05 24.43
CA ASN A 202 22.43 -18.29 24.61
C ASN A 202 21.61 -18.24 25.91
N VAL A 203 20.50 -18.96 25.93
CA VAL A 203 19.71 -19.18 27.15
C VAL A 203 20.28 -20.35 27.95
N GLY A 204 20.33 -20.21 29.28
CA GLY A 204 20.85 -21.26 30.15
C GLY A 204 21.30 -20.74 31.51
N THR A 205 21.84 -21.64 32.34
CA THR A 205 22.27 -21.36 33.71
C THR A 205 23.80 -21.22 33.86
N THR A 206 24.57 -21.43 32.79
CA THR A 206 26.03 -21.25 32.80
C THR A 206 26.41 -19.77 32.79
N ALA A 207 27.60 -19.45 33.31
CA ALA A 207 28.16 -18.10 33.24
C ALA A 207 28.14 -17.55 31.79
N GLY A 208 27.63 -16.32 31.64
CA GLY A 208 27.53 -15.64 30.35
C GLY A 208 26.28 -15.95 29.51
N GLN A 209 25.42 -16.87 29.97
CA GLN A 209 24.11 -17.15 29.37
C GLN A 209 22.99 -16.34 30.04
N VAL A 210 21.85 -16.22 29.37
CA VAL A 210 20.64 -15.56 29.89
C VAL A 210 19.76 -16.60 30.61
N PRO A 211 19.55 -16.48 31.92
CA PRO A 211 18.61 -17.36 32.63
C PRO A 211 17.17 -17.12 32.18
N ILE A 212 16.41 -18.21 32.03
CA ILE A 212 14.97 -18.16 31.74
C ILE A 212 14.17 -18.39 33.02
N LEU A 213 12.96 -17.83 33.04
CA LEU A 213 11.99 -18.09 34.10
C LEU A 213 11.40 -19.49 33.93
N ASP A 214 11.06 -20.12 35.04
CA ASP A 214 10.30 -21.36 35.08
C ASP A 214 8.81 -21.14 34.72
N ALA A 215 8.04 -22.21 34.70
CA ALA A 215 6.60 -22.17 34.40
C ALA A 215 5.78 -21.28 35.37
N SER A 216 6.34 -20.92 36.53
CA SER A 216 5.74 -20.03 37.52
C SER A 216 6.22 -18.58 37.39
N GLY A 217 7.00 -18.26 36.36
CA GLY A 217 7.53 -16.91 36.15
C GLY A 217 8.66 -16.54 37.11
N LYS A 218 9.37 -17.50 37.71
CA LYS A 218 10.47 -17.27 38.64
C LYS A 218 11.80 -17.79 38.09
N LEU A 219 12.91 -17.23 38.55
CA LEU A 219 14.22 -17.83 38.30
C LEU A 219 14.35 -19.13 39.08
N ASN A 220 14.93 -20.15 38.45
CA ASN A 220 15.23 -21.41 39.12
C ASN A 220 16.23 -21.16 40.28
N THR A 221 15.99 -21.81 41.42
CA THR A 221 16.85 -21.70 42.62
C THR A 221 18.27 -22.22 42.44
N SER A 222 18.58 -22.89 41.32
CA SER A 222 19.96 -23.21 40.92
C SER A 222 20.74 -22.02 40.34
N VAL A 223 20.04 -20.99 39.84
CA VAL A 223 20.65 -19.77 39.27
C VAL A 223 20.90 -18.72 40.35
N LEU A 224 20.01 -18.65 41.32
CA LEU A 224 20.17 -17.81 42.50
C LEU A 224 20.84 -18.66 43.58
N PRO A 225 22.07 -18.34 44.05
CA PRO A 225 22.62 -19.06 45.20
C PRO A 225 21.61 -19.00 46.35
N GLN A 226 21.36 -20.15 47.00
CA GLN A 226 20.49 -20.22 48.18
C GLN A 226 21.06 -19.27 49.23
N LEU A 227 20.45 -18.09 49.37
CA LEU A 227 20.68 -17.24 50.52
C LEU A 227 19.92 -17.92 51.66
N ALA A 228 20.58 -18.76 52.46
CA ALA A 228 19.87 -19.35 53.59
C ALA A 228 19.45 -18.21 54.53
N ILE A 229 18.14 -18.07 54.64
CA ILE A 229 17.50 -17.26 55.67
C ILE A 229 17.71 -18.06 56.94
N VAL A 230 18.78 -17.74 57.68
CA VAL A 230 19.13 -18.19 59.05
C VAL A 230 18.42 -19.48 59.48
N ASP A 231 19.09 -20.63 59.37
CA ASP A 231 18.57 -21.88 59.92
C ASP A 231 18.79 -21.92 61.44
N VAL A 232 17.85 -22.55 62.16
CA VAL A 232 17.96 -22.80 63.61
C VAL A 232 18.21 -24.29 63.84
N VAL A 233 19.35 -24.60 64.45
CA VAL A 233 19.74 -25.98 64.80
C VAL A 233 19.82 -26.16 66.31
N GLU A 234 19.64 -27.38 66.78
CA GLU A 234 19.76 -27.73 68.20
C GLU A 234 21.00 -28.62 68.44
N ALA A 235 21.68 -28.41 69.57
CA ALA A 235 22.82 -29.21 70.01
C ALA A 235 22.79 -29.41 71.53
N ALA A 236 23.17 -30.59 72.00
CA ALA A 236 23.28 -30.88 73.43
C ALA A 236 24.63 -30.48 74.04
N SER A 237 25.61 -30.06 73.21
CA SER A 237 26.95 -29.67 73.66
C SER A 237 27.69 -28.82 72.62
N ASP A 238 28.84 -28.25 73.03
CA ASP A 238 29.80 -27.64 72.11
C ASP A 238 30.24 -28.60 70.99
N ALA A 239 30.54 -29.86 71.32
CA ALA A 239 30.99 -30.84 70.34
C ALA A 239 29.92 -31.11 69.25
N GLU A 240 28.65 -31.20 69.66
CA GLU A 240 27.54 -31.35 68.72
C GLU A 240 27.29 -30.11 67.87
N MET A 241 27.44 -28.91 68.45
CA MET A 241 27.32 -27.64 67.73
C MET A 241 28.41 -27.50 66.65
N LEU A 242 29.68 -27.78 66.98
CA LEU A 242 30.80 -27.68 66.06
C LEU A 242 30.77 -28.75 64.94
N ALA A 243 30.01 -29.83 65.14
CA ALA A 243 29.79 -30.86 64.14
C ALA A 243 28.63 -30.56 63.17
N LYS A 244 27.84 -29.49 63.41
CA LYS A 244 26.73 -29.13 62.52
C LYS A 244 27.25 -28.59 61.18
N THR A 245 26.55 -28.95 60.11
CA THR A 245 26.77 -28.36 58.79
C THR A 245 25.85 -27.15 58.66
N VAL A 246 26.38 -25.98 58.98
CA VAL A 246 25.67 -24.68 58.99
C VAL A 246 26.53 -23.62 58.31
N GLN A 247 25.93 -22.48 58.00
CA GLN A 247 26.59 -21.32 57.38
C GLN A 247 26.56 -20.09 58.30
N LYS A 248 27.40 -19.09 57.98
CA LYS A 248 27.45 -17.83 58.71
C LYS A 248 26.05 -17.21 58.79
N GLY A 249 25.63 -16.84 59.99
CA GLY A 249 24.32 -16.29 60.29
C GLY A 249 23.36 -17.31 60.91
N ASP A 250 23.61 -18.61 60.76
CA ASP A 250 22.77 -19.65 61.38
C ASP A 250 22.86 -19.62 62.91
N ILE A 251 21.77 -20.05 63.53
CA ILE A 251 21.57 -20.01 64.97
C ILE A 251 21.60 -21.44 65.53
N CYS A 252 22.39 -21.66 66.58
CA CYS A 252 22.38 -22.90 67.36
C CYS A 252 21.76 -22.64 68.75
N LEU A 253 20.76 -23.43 69.11
CA LEU A 253 20.22 -23.53 70.45
C LEU A 253 20.92 -24.68 71.19
N ARG A 254 21.57 -24.34 72.29
CA ARG A 254 22.30 -25.30 73.11
C ARG A 254 21.59 -25.56 74.43
N SER A 255 21.28 -26.83 74.71
CA SER A 255 20.58 -27.20 75.94
C SER A 255 21.48 -27.27 77.17
N ASP A 256 22.81 -27.38 77.00
CA ASP A 256 23.82 -27.38 78.06
C ASP A 256 24.29 -25.97 78.48
N ALA A 257 23.99 -24.96 77.67
CA ALA A 257 24.43 -23.59 77.87
C ALA A 257 23.39 -22.75 78.63
N PRO A 258 23.80 -21.65 79.28
CA PRO A 258 22.87 -20.68 79.86
C PRO A 258 21.92 -20.15 78.78
N ALA A 259 20.65 -19.92 79.16
CA ALA A 259 19.60 -19.43 78.28
C ALA A 259 20.11 -18.37 77.29
N GLY A 260 19.82 -18.57 76.01
CA GLY A 260 20.34 -17.77 74.91
C GLY A 260 20.56 -18.62 73.67
N ALA A 261 20.97 -17.97 72.59
CA ALA A 261 21.27 -18.62 71.33
C ALA A 261 22.72 -18.35 70.93
N PHE A 262 23.30 -19.18 70.08
CA PHE A 262 24.61 -18.95 69.49
C PHE A 262 24.42 -18.65 68.01
N ILE A 263 25.00 -17.57 67.51
CA ILE A 263 25.01 -17.27 66.06
C ILE A 263 26.41 -17.49 65.50
N LEU A 264 26.52 -18.16 64.36
CA LEU A 264 27.79 -18.32 63.68
C LEU A 264 28.18 -16.99 62.99
N ALA A 265 29.18 -16.29 63.54
CA ALA A 265 29.64 -15.00 63.02
C ALA A 265 30.87 -15.11 62.11
N GLY A 266 31.66 -16.18 62.26
CA GLY A 266 32.80 -16.51 61.40
C GLY A 266 32.42 -17.41 60.21
N ASN A 267 33.42 -17.84 59.45
CA ASN A 267 33.22 -18.67 58.25
C ASN A 267 33.32 -20.18 58.52
N ASP A 268 34.03 -20.59 59.58
CA ASP A 268 34.18 -22.01 59.93
C ASP A 268 33.31 -22.37 61.15
N PRO A 269 32.27 -23.22 61.01
CA PRO A 269 31.44 -23.68 62.12
C PRO A 269 32.18 -24.59 63.11
N LYS A 270 33.35 -25.14 62.75
CA LYS A 270 34.14 -26.04 63.60
C LYS A 270 34.99 -25.30 64.63
N GLU A 271 35.11 -23.98 64.51
CA GLU A 271 35.85 -23.15 65.46
C GLU A 271 34.89 -22.51 66.48
N LEU A 272 35.05 -22.85 67.76
CA LEU A 272 34.20 -22.30 68.83
C LEU A 272 34.23 -20.76 68.91
N ALA A 273 35.38 -20.13 68.58
CA ALA A 273 35.53 -18.67 68.58
C ALA A 273 34.62 -17.95 67.55
N ASN A 274 34.20 -18.66 66.51
CA ASN A 274 33.31 -18.14 65.46
C ASN A 274 31.85 -18.10 65.91
N TRP A 275 31.48 -18.83 66.96
CA TRP A 275 30.16 -18.81 67.56
C TRP A 275 30.05 -17.67 68.59
N LYS A 276 29.13 -16.74 68.35
CA LYS A 276 28.86 -15.64 69.29
C LYS A 276 27.56 -15.91 70.03
N ARG A 277 27.66 -15.93 71.36
CA ARG A 277 26.47 -16.05 72.21
C ARG A 277 25.67 -14.75 72.15
N ILE A 278 24.38 -14.88 71.88
CA ILE A 278 23.36 -13.86 72.07
C ILE A 278 22.76 -14.13 73.47
N PRO A 279 23.16 -13.35 74.49
CA PRO A 279 22.61 -13.51 75.83
C PRO A 279 21.13 -13.12 75.83
N VAL A 280 20.28 -13.90 76.49
CA VAL A 280 19.05 -13.33 77.05
C VAL A 280 19.35 -12.78 78.44
N PRO A 281 18.74 -11.65 78.85
CA PRO A 281 18.87 -11.17 80.22
C PRO A 281 18.51 -12.30 81.18
N ALA A 282 19.36 -12.56 82.16
CA ALA A 282 18.97 -13.45 83.25
C ALA A 282 17.78 -12.80 83.96
N ASN A 283 16.61 -13.44 83.92
CA ASN A 283 15.45 -12.99 84.67
C ASN A 283 15.78 -13.13 86.17
N ALA A 284 16.36 -12.09 86.77
CA ALA A 284 16.75 -12.10 88.18
C ALA A 284 15.54 -12.25 89.11
N VAL A 285 14.36 -11.87 88.65
CA VAL A 285 13.08 -12.06 89.36
C VAL A 285 12.16 -12.87 88.47
N LEU A 286 11.94 -14.13 88.84
CA LEU A 286 11.01 -15.03 88.14
C LEU A 286 9.56 -14.85 88.62
N SER A 287 9.37 -14.41 89.86
CA SER A 287 8.08 -14.05 90.44
C SER A 287 8.27 -13.10 91.62
N VAL A 288 7.22 -12.35 91.97
CA VAL A 288 7.13 -11.60 93.23
C VAL A 288 5.94 -12.17 94.00
N ASN A 289 6.23 -12.78 95.15
CA ASN A 289 5.25 -13.50 95.98
C ASN A 289 4.37 -14.48 95.18
N GLY A 290 4.98 -15.27 94.28
CA GLY A 290 4.28 -16.27 93.46
C GLY A 290 3.51 -15.73 92.26
N LYS A 291 3.38 -14.40 92.09
CA LYS A 291 2.77 -13.79 90.90
C LYS A 291 3.77 -13.62 89.76
N VAL A 292 3.30 -13.82 88.54
CA VAL A 292 4.05 -13.66 87.27
C VAL A 292 3.30 -12.73 86.32
N GLY A 293 4.00 -12.11 85.37
CA GLY A 293 3.38 -11.20 84.38
C GLY A 293 3.15 -9.79 84.93
N VAL A 294 1.95 -9.22 84.74
CA VAL A 294 1.59 -7.91 85.31
C VAL A 294 1.35 -8.07 86.80
N ILE A 295 2.28 -7.57 87.61
CA ILE A 295 2.27 -7.76 89.06
C ILE A 295 1.47 -6.63 89.71
N THR A 296 0.27 -6.95 90.21
CA THR A 296 -0.49 -6.09 91.14
C THR A 296 -0.48 -6.74 92.52
N LEU A 297 0.11 -6.06 93.49
CA LEU A 297 0.19 -6.51 94.88
C LEU A 297 -0.80 -5.71 95.72
N THR A 298 -1.50 -6.41 96.59
CA THR A 298 -2.32 -5.85 97.68
C THR A 298 -1.68 -6.21 99.01
N THR A 299 -2.22 -5.68 100.10
CA THR A 299 -1.79 -6.07 101.46
C THR A 299 -1.96 -7.57 101.74
N ASP A 300 -2.86 -8.26 101.02
CA ASP A 300 -3.05 -9.71 101.16
C ASP A 300 -1.88 -10.50 100.56
N ASP A 301 -1.14 -9.89 99.63
CA ASP A 301 -0.01 -10.52 98.94
C ASP A 301 1.32 -10.29 99.67
N ILE A 302 1.35 -9.67 100.84
CA ILE A 302 2.60 -9.32 101.52
C ILE A 302 2.48 -9.63 103.01
N ALA A 303 3.30 -10.57 103.50
CA ALA A 303 3.36 -10.88 104.92
C ALA A 303 4.01 -9.72 105.69
N GLU A 304 3.31 -9.20 106.70
CA GLU A 304 3.73 -8.03 107.47
C GLU A 304 5.02 -8.22 108.30
N GLY A 305 5.32 -9.46 108.72
CA GLY A 305 6.49 -9.73 109.57
C GLY A 305 6.51 -8.84 110.81
N SER A 306 7.62 -8.10 111.02
CA SER A 306 7.78 -7.14 112.12
C SER A 306 7.21 -5.74 111.84
N ARG A 307 6.71 -5.49 110.63
CA ARG A 307 6.16 -4.19 110.18
C ARG A 307 4.67 -4.37 109.86
N LEU A 308 3.85 -4.22 110.88
CA LEU A 308 2.40 -4.45 110.80
C LEU A 308 1.70 -3.34 109.98
N TYR A 309 0.75 -3.71 109.11
CA TYR A 309 -0.12 -2.73 108.45
C TYR A 309 -1.07 -2.09 109.47
N PHE A 310 -1.48 -0.87 109.16
CA PHE A 310 -2.56 -0.23 109.88
C PHE A 310 -3.84 -1.05 109.71
N THR A 311 -4.51 -1.38 110.82
CA THR A 311 -5.90 -1.84 110.81
C THR A 311 -6.70 -1.10 111.89
N PRO A 312 -7.99 -0.80 111.66
CA PRO A 312 -8.83 -0.19 112.69
C PRO A 312 -8.85 -1.01 113.99
N ALA A 313 -8.79 -2.33 113.88
CA ALA A 313 -8.70 -3.24 115.03
C ALA A 313 -7.41 -3.02 115.83
N ARG A 314 -6.25 -2.93 115.17
CA ARG A 314 -4.96 -2.66 115.82
C ARG A 314 -4.90 -1.27 116.44
N LEU A 315 -5.44 -0.26 115.77
CA LEU A 315 -5.56 1.08 116.35
C LEU A 315 -6.44 1.03 117.61
N THR A 316 -7.57 0.34 117.54
CA THR A 316 -8.48 0.20 118.69
C THR A 316 -7.80 -0.52 119.85
N SER A 317 -7.09 -1.63 119.58
CA SER A 317 -6.29 -2.32 120.58
C SER A 317 -5.20 -1.41 121.17
N TYR A 318 -4.52 -0.60 120.36
CA TYR A 318 -3.50 0.34 120.83
C TYR A 318 -4.11 1.45 121.71
N LEU A 319 -5.25 2.01 121.32
CA LEU A 319 -5.95 3.05 122.08
C LEU A 319 -6.62 2.52 123.36
N GLN A 320 -6.91 1.22 123.44
CA GLN A 320 -7.53 0.57 124.61
C GLN A 320 -6.52 -0.09 125.54
N ASP A 321 -5.26 -0.23 125.14
CA ASP A 321 -4.20 -0.77 125.99
C ASP A 321 -3.89 0.23 127.12
N ALA A 322 -4.19 -0.17 128.36
CA ALA A 322 -3.99 0.64 129.55
C ALA A 322 -2.51 1.00 129.80
N ASN A 323 -1.57 0.30 129.16
CA ASN A 323 -0.13 0.62 129.24
C ASN A 323 0.27 1.80 128.33
N ASN A 324 -0.54 2.12 127.31
CA ASN A 324 -0.28 3.25 126.43
C ASN A 324 -0.78 4.54 127.09
N THR A 325 0.14 5.48 127.32
CA THR A 325 -0.21 6.78 127.91
C THR A 325 -0.45 7.79 126.79
N PHE A 326 -1.71 8.16 126.56
CA PHE A 326 -2.06 9.19 125.59
C PHE A 326 -2.11 10.55 126.28
N ILE A 327 -1.09 11.37 126.07
CA ILE A 327 -1.10 12.77 126.53
C ILE A 327 -1.86 13.58 125.46
N MET A 328 -3.12 13.91 125.74
CA MET A 328 -3.83 14.94 124.98
C MET A 328 -3.31 16.30 125.46
N ASP A 329 -2.38 16.92 124.71
CA ASP A 329 -1.83 18.23 125.12
C ASP A 329 -2.81 19.41 124.98
N GLY A 330 -4.06 19.14 124.58
CA GLY A 330 -5.10 20.16 124.48
C GLY A 330 -4.84 21.23 123.43
N GLY A 331 -3.90 21.02 122.50
CA GLY A 331 -3.53 21.98 121.46
C GLY A 331 -2.48 22.98 121.90
N ASN A 332 -1.44 22.53 122.61
CA ASN A 332 -0.20 23.29 122.76
C ASN A 332 1.00 22.54 122.15
N ALA A 333 0.80 22.10 120.90
CA ALA A 333 1.84 21.73 119.93
C ALA A 333 1.54 22.39 118.58
#